data_AF-A0AAV7HEC2-F1
#
_entry.id   AF-A0AAV7HEC2-F1
#
_cell.length_a   1.000
_cell.length_b   1.000
_cell.length_c   1.000
_cell.angle_alpha   90.00
_cell.angle_beta   90.00
_cell.angle_gamma   90.00
#
_symmetry.space_group_name_H-M   'P 1'
#
loop_
_entity.id
_entity.type
_entity.pdbx_description
1 polymer ?
#
loop_
_entity_poly.entity_id
_entity_poly.type
_entity_poly.pdbx_seq_one_letter_code
_entity_poly.pdbx_strand_id
1 'polypeptide(L)'
;MSIVMGLIALFKDRGVVLSSECLSRMGCLFSDAAKDLLRILKFPDLDALYYEVRYLSRYIDEEYLFKGEYKKKYDSKVKEMRVVEDQLTGCRAELANKITSASSQNERMDRLHIELVEAQTTIKQQKKNQQILEAENKRLQRVLSEKEAQQLPSTVIEEFKKSYAFKIIIEDHIQEARNHIYNVEVKALEAECTEDGFIRGFMKGVCIVHRKTGAEIEGLTPSQASGDASSDSGGEELESELQQAFALEEDEDDIEIL
;
A
#
# COMPACT_ATOMS: atom_id res chain seq x y z
N MET A 1 21.23 90.14 32.09
CA MET A 1 21.13 89.42 33.38
C MET A 1 20.44 90.32 34.39
N SER A 2 19.36 89.87 35.05
CA SER A 2 18.71 90.67 36.10
C SER A 2 19.69 90.94 37.24
N ILE A 3 19.70 92.17 37.81
CA ILE A 3 20.50 92.52 39.00
C ILE A 3 20.26 91.51 40.13
N VAL A 4 19.04 90.98 40.23
CA VAL A 4 18.67 89.92 41.17
C VAL A 4 19.42 88.62 40.87
N MET A 5 19.54 88.23 39.61
CA MET A 5 20.33 87.06 39.19
C MET A 5 21.83 87.28 39.42
N GLY A 6 22.32 88.51 39.21
CA GLY A 6 23.70 88.89 39.52
C GLY A 6 24.01 88.81 41.02
N LEU A 7 23.11 89.31 41.87
CA LEU A 7 23.22 89.20 43.33
C LEU A 7 23.12 87.74 43.80
N ILE A 8 22.18 86.97 43.27
CA ILE A 8 22.05 85.53 43.59
C ILE A 8 23.33 84.77 43.20
N ALA A 9 23.88 85.04 42.01
CA ALA A 9 25.15 84.46 41.60
C ALA A 9 26.30 84.86 42.55
N LEU A 10 26.35 86.13 42.97
CA LEU A 10 27.38 86.65 43.87
C LEU A 10 27.29 86.08 45.29
N PHE A 11 26.08 85.84 45.81
CA PHE A 11 25.87 85.14 47.08
C PHE A 11 26.24 83.65 46.98
N LYS A 12 25.91 83.02 45.85
CA LYS A 12 26.24 81.61 45.59
C LYS A 12 27.75 81.39 45.48
N ASP A 13 28.48 82.29 44.83
CA ASP A 13 29.95 82.26 44.75
C ASP A 13 30.63 82.42 46.11
N ARG A 14 29.95 83.06 47.07
CA ARG A 14 30.42 83.18 48.46
C ARG A 14 29.94 82.05 49.38
N GLY A 15 29.35 80.99 48.81
CA GLY A 15 28.85 79.83 49.56
C GLY A 15 27.62 80.10 50.42
N VAL A 16 26.93 81.23 50.22
CA VAL A 16 25.71 81.56 50.96
C VAL A 16 24.53 80.83 50.33
N VAL A 17 23.89 79.93 51.09
CA VAL A 17 22.67 79.25 50.68
C VAL A 17 21.48 80.13 51.05
N LEU A 18 20.89 80.79 50.06
CA LEU A 18 19.68 81.60 50.25
C LEU A 18 18.45 80.67 50.30
N SER A 19 17.67 80.75 51.39
CA SER A 19 16.39 80.04 51.47
C SER A 19 15.37 80.64 50.51
N SER A 20 14.36 79.86 50.13
CA SER A 20 13.24 80.33 49.30
C SER A 20 12.50 81.51 49.95
N GLU A 21 12.41 81.54 51.28
CA GLU A 21 11.83 82.66 52.02
C GLU A 21 12.69 83.93 51.91
N CYS A 22 14.02 83.81 51.98
CA CYS A 22 14.94 84.93 51.77
C CYS A 22 14.83 85.47 50.34
N LEU A 23 14.76 84.61 49.33
CA LEU A 23 14.59 85.02 47.93
C LEU A 23 13.25 85.73 47.71
N SER A 24 12.18 85.23 48.32
CA SER A 24 10.85 85.83 48.24
C SER A 24 10.80 87.22 48.91
N ARG A 25 11.37 87.36 50.12
CA ARG A 25 11.49 88.66 50.81
C ARG A 25 12.40 89.64 50.07
N MET A 26 13.48 89.15 49.46
CA MET A 26 14.39 89.96 48.66
C MET A 26 13.69 90.49 47.41
N GLY A 27 12.87 89.67 46.74
CA GLY A 27 11.99 90.11 45.65
C GLY A 27 11.03 91.24 46.05
N CYS A 28 10.43 91.16 47.24
CA CYS A 28 9.55 92.21 47.77
C CYS A 28 10.29 93.51 48.12
N LEU A 29 11.47 93.42 48.76
CA LEU A 29 12.27 94.59 49.12
C LEU A 29 12.75 95.37 47.88
N PHE A 30 13.09 94.66 46.80
CA PHE A 30 13.47 95.31 45.54
C PHE A 30 12.28 95.94 44.82
N SER A 31 11.02 95.48 44.96
CA SER A 31 9.88 96.10 44.28
C SER A 31 9.64 97.55 44.71
N ASP A 32 9.69 97.81 46.03
CA ASP A 32 9.31 99.11 46.57
C ASP A 32 10.52 100.03 46.71
N ALA A 33 11.68 99.52 47.16
CA ALA A 33 12.91 100.32 47.23
C ALA A 33 13.52 100.58 45.86
N ALA A 34 13.38 99.68 44.86
CA ALA A 34 13.86 99.99 43.52
C ALA A 34 13.02 101.08 42.86
N LYS A 35 11.70 101.14 43.09
CA LYS A 35 10.87 102.24 42.56
C LYS A 35 11.34 103.62 43.06
N ASP A 36 11.73 103.70 44.33
CA ASP A 36 12.24 104.95 44.91
C ASP A 36 13.68 105.25 44.47
N LEU A 37 14.58 104.25 44.41
CA LEU A 37 15.92 104.43 43.83
C LEU A 37 15.89 104.80 42.34
N LEU A 38 14.95 104.24 41.57
CA LEU A 38 14.69 104.55 40.17
C LEU A 38 14.16 105.98 39.98
N ARG A 39 13.37 106.50 40.94
CA ARG A 39 12.93 107.90 40.94
C ARG A 39 14.06 108.88 41.27
N ILE A 40 14.99 108.48 42.12
CA ILE A 40 16.16 109.30 42.51
C ILE A 40 17.21 109.31 41.40
N LEU A 41 17.46 108.16 40.77
CA LEU A 41 18.34 107.99 39.62
C LEU A 41 17.58 108.41 38.34
N LYS A 42 17.47 109.73 38.08
CA LYS A 42 16.98 110.28 36.80
C LYS A 42 17.95 109.98 35.63
N PHE A 43 18.21 108.71 35.36
CA PHE A 43 18.99 108.28 34.22
C PHE A 43 18.06 108.16 33.01
N PRO A 44 18.25 108.96 31.94
CA PRO A 44 17.53 108.77 30.68
C PRO A 44 17.73 107.37 30.06
N ASP A 45 18.74 106.63 30.53
CA ASP A 45 19.04 105.26 30.10
C ASP A 45 18.17 104.18 30.76
N LEU A 46 17.29 104.54 31.71
CA LEU A 46 16.44 103.55 32.36
C LEU A 46 15.39 102.95 31.41
N ASP A 47 14.79 103.78 30.56
CA ASP A 47 13.82 103.32 29.57
C ASP A 47 14.50 102.39 28.54
N ALA A 48 15.76 102.68 28.19
CA ALA A 48 16.58 101.81 27.35
C ALA A 48 16.86 100.47 28.03
N LEU A 49 17.24 100.48 29.31
CA LEU A 49 17.46 99.25 30.09
C LEU A 49 16.17 98.43 30.26
N TYR A 50 15.03 99.08 30.49
CA TYR A 50 13.72 98.43 30.56
C TYR A 50 13.34 97.77 29.23
N TYR A 51 13.61 98.46 28.11
CA TYR A 51 13.38 97.91 26.77
C TYR A 51 14.27 96.69 26.49
N GLU A 52 15.57 96.76 26.82
CA GLU A 52 16.51 95.65 26.65
C GLU A 52 16.13 94.43 27.50
N VAL A 53 15.77 94.63 28.77
CA VAL A 53 15.34 93.52 29.64
C VAL A 53 14.06 92.88 29.13
N ARG A 54 13.10 93.68 28.65
CA ARG A 54 11.86 93.18 28.06
C ARG A 54 12.11 92.42 26.75
N TYR A 55 13.03 92.91 25.92
CA TYR A 55 13.45 92.22 24.69
C TYR A 55 14.12 90.88 24.99
N LEU A 56 15.07 90.84 25.92
CA LEU A 56 15.75 89.62 26.33
C LEU A 56 14.80 88.61 26.98
N SER A 57 13.84 89.06 27.80
CA SER A 57 12.82 88.17 28.37
C SER A 57 11.99 87.51 27.27
N ARG A 58 11.53 88.28 26.28
CA ARG A 58 10.77 87.74 25.14
C ARG A 58 11.61 86.76 24.31
N TYR A 59 12.87 87.09 24.05
CA TYR A 59 13.78 86.20 23.32
C TYR A 59 14.00 84.87 24.06
N ILE A 60 14.18 84.91 25.39
CA ILE A 60 14.31 83.72 26.21
C ILE A 60 13.03 82.88 26.16
N ASP A 61 11.86 83.49 26.32
CA ASP A 61 10.58 82.77 26.26
C ASP A 61 10.35 82.10 24.89
N GLU A 62 10.67 82.79 23.80
CA GLU A 62 10.61 82.25 22.43
C GLU A 62 11.58 81.07 22.24
N GLU A 63 12.81 81.16 22.74
CA GLU A 63 13.80 80.08 22.69
C GLU A 63 13.35 78.84 23.47
N TYR A 64 12.79 79.03 24.67
CA TYR A 64 12.26 77.94 25.49
C TYR A 64 11.02 77.29 24.85
N LEU A 65 10.11 78.09 24.27
CA LEU A 65 8.94 77.59 23.56
C LEU A 65 9.37 76.75 22.34
N PHE A 66 10.28 77.28 21.53
CA PHE A 66 10.85 76.59 20.37
C PHE A 66 11.51 75.27 20.79
N LYS A 67 12.33 75.28 21.84
CA LYS A 67 12.97 74.06 22.36
C LYS A 67 11.94 73.02 22.83
N GLY A 68 10.84 73.46 23.43
CA GLY A 68 9.73 72.61 23.84
C GLY A 68 9.01 71.95 22.67
N GLU A 69 8.70 72.70 21.62
CA GLU A 69 8.07 72.18 20.40
C GLU A 69 8.97 71.22 19.64
N TYR A 70 10.26 71.57 19.49
CA TYR A 70 11.24 70.70 18.85
C TYR A 70 11.39 69.37 19.59
N LYS A 71 11.44 69.40 20.93
CA LYS A 71 11.48 68.18 21.74
C LYS A 71 10.25 67.31 21.48
N LYS A 72 9.04 67.87 21.50
CA LYS A 72 7.80 67.12 21.21
C LYS A 72 7.82 66.49 19.82
N LYS A 73 8.27 67.24 18.80
CA LYS A 73 8.38 66.74 17.42
C LYS A 73 9.41 65.62 17.31
N TYR A 74 10.56 65.76 17.97
CA TYR A 74 11.59 64.73 18.04
C TYR A 74 11.06 63.47 18.72
N ASP A 75 10.44 63.59 19.89
CA ASP A 75 9.87 62.46 20.63
C ASP A 75 8.77 61.74 19.81
N SER A 76 7.95 62.49 19.07
CA SER A 76 6.97 61.92 18.13
C SER A 76 7.66 61.12 17.02
N LYS A 77 8.72 61.68 16.42
CA LYS A 77 9.49 60.99 15.38
C LYS A 77 10.20 59.74 15.88
N VAL A 78 10.71 59.75 17.11
CA VAL A 78 11.29 58.56 17.75
C VAL A 78 10.24 57.46 17.92
N LYS A 79 8.99 57.80 18.29
CA LYS A 79 7.90 56.82 18.38
C LYS A 79 7.52 56.23 17.02
N GLU A 80 7.38 57.08 15.98
CA GLU A 80 7.15 56.62 14.60
C GLU A 80 8.26 55.70 14.11
N MET A 81 9.52 56.07 14.36
CA MET A 81 10.69 55.28 13.98
C MET A 81 10.68 53.90 14.65
N ARG A 82 10.32 53.83 15.94
CA ARG A 82 10.20 52.56 16.67
C ARG A 82 9.13 51.65 16.04
N VAL A 83 7.97 52.19 15.67
CA VAL A 83 6.91 51.40 15.00
C VAL A 83 7.39 50.85 13.67
N VAL A 84 8.11 51.67 12.88
CA VAL A 84 8.69 51.22 11.60
C VAL A 84 9.78 50.16 11.81
N GLU A 85 10.60 50.29 12.86
CA GLU A 85 11.59 49.29 13.23
C GLU A 85 10.95 47.96 13.60
N ASP A 86 9.89 47.98 14.41
CA ASP A 86 9.12 46.78 14.76
C ASP A 86 8.52 46.11 13.51
N GLN A 87 7.93 46.89 12.60
CA GLN A 87 7.43 46.38 11.31
C GLN A 87 8.55 45.76 10.46
N LEU A 88 9.71 46.40 10.39
CA LEU A 88 10.87 45.90 9.66
C LEU A 88 11.35 44.57 10.24
N THR A 89 11.37 44.40 11.56
CA THR A 89 11.72 43.12 12.19
C THR A 89 10.71 42.02 11.87
N GLY A 90 9.41 42.35 11.85
CA GLY A 90 8.35 41.45 11.40
C GLY A 90 8.54 41.00 9.94
N CYS A 91 8.75 41.94 9.02
CA CYS A 91 9.00 41.62 7.61
C CYS A 91 10.27 40.78 7.41
N ARG A 92 11.33 41.02 8.19
CA ARG A 92 12.56 40.20 8.14
C ARG A 92 12.30 38.76 8.58
N ALA A 93 11.52 38.56 9.64
CA ALA A 93 11.15 37.22 10.12
C ALA A 93 10.28 36.48 9.09
N GLU A 94 9.29 37.15 8.51
CA GLU A 94 8.46 36.57 7.43
C GLU A 94 9.30 36.18 6.21
N LEU A 95 10.23 37.04 5.79
CA LEU A 95 11.12 36.75 4.68
C LEU A 95 12.02 35.56 4.98
N ALA A 96 12.59 35.48 6.18
CA ALA A 96 13.40 34.33 6.61
C ALA A 96 12.58 33.02 6.55
N ASN A 97 11.35 33.03 7.04
CA ASN A 97 10.45 31.87 6.98
C ASN A 97 10.10 31.47 5.54
N LYS A 98 9.89 32.44 4.64
CA LYS A 98 9.66 32.16 3.22
C LYS A 98 10.90 31.55 2.56
N ILE A 99 12.10 32.04 2.89
CA ILE A 99 13.36 31.50 2.37
C ILE A 99 13.56 30.05 2.84
N THR A 100 13.35 29.76 4.12
CA THR A 100 13.51 28.39 4.65
C THR A 100 12.47 27.43 4.06
N SER A 101 11.21 27.88 3.92
CA SER A 101 10.15 27.10 3.27
C SER A 101 10.47 26.81 1.80
N ALA A 102 10.92 27.81 1.03
CA ALA A 102 11.31 27.63 -0.36
C ALA A 102 12.52 26.70 -0.51
N SER A 103 13.52 26.80 0.38
CA SER A 103 14.68 25.89 0.40
C SER A 103 14.25 24.45 0.64
N SER A 104 13.38 24.21 1.63
CA SER A 104 12.85 22.87 1.92
C SER A 104 12.06 22.28 0.73
N GLN A 105 11.30 23.12 0.03
CA GLN A 105 10.58 22.71 -1.17
C GLN A 105 11.52 22.33 -2.31
N ASN A 106 12.59 23.11 -2.53
CA ASN A 106 13.60 22.80 -3.53
C ASN A 106 14.30 21.47 -3.22
N GLU A 107 14.71 21.23 -1.98
CA GLU A 107 15.28 19.93 -1.57
C GLU A 107 14.33 18.75 -1.82
N ARG A 108 13.02 18.95 -1.61
CA ARG A 108 12.01 17.93 -1.92
C ARG A 108 11.90 17.68 -3.42
N MET A 109 11.93 18.74 -4.23
CA MET A 109 11.89 18.64 -5.69
C MET A 109 13.14 17.93 -6.23
N ASP A 110 14.32 18.21 -5.68
CA ASP A 110 15.57 17.54 -6.06
C ASP A 110 15.52 16.04 -5.76
N ARG A 111 15.01 15.64 -4.58
CA ARG A 111 14.78 14.23 -4.24
C ARG A 111 13.84 13.54 -5.22
N LEU A 112 12.69 14.16 -5.52
CA LEU A 112 11.74 13.63 -6.50
C LEU A 112 12.33 13.53 -7.91
N HIS A 113 13.21 14.46 -8.29
CA HIS A 113 13.89 14.40 -9.58
C HIS A 113 14.85 13.21 -9.65
N ILE A 114 15.61 12.94 -8.59
CA ILE A 114 16.49 11.76 -8.49
C ILE A 114 15.66 10.47 -8.63
N GLU A 115 14.58 10.33 -7.85
CA GLU A 115 13.68 9.17 -7.91
C GLU A 115 13.08 8.96 -9.31
N LEU A 116 12.68 10.05 -9.97
CA LEU A 116 12.13 9.99 -11.33
C LEU A 116 13.18 9.48 -12.33
N VAL A 117 14.42 9.96 -12.25
CA VAL A 117 15.51 9.52 -13.12
C VAL A 117 15.83 8.05 -12.88
N GLU A 118 15.89 7.60 -11.62
CA GLU A 118 16.10 6.18 -11.28
C GLU A 118 14.97 5.28 -11.81
N ALA A 119 13.71 5.68 -11.62
CA ALA A 119 12.56 4.98 -12.16
C ALA A 119 12.62 4.91 -13.70
N GLN A 120 13.01 6.00 -14.37
CA GLN A 120 13.15 6.04 -15.82
C GLN A 120 14.26 5.11 -16.33
N THR A 121 15.40 5.01 -15.62
CA THR A 121 16.45 4.05 -16.00
C THR A 121 15.99 2.61 -15.81
N THR A 122 15.24 2.33 -14.74
CA THR A 122 14.65 1.00 -14.46
C THR A 122 13.66 0.59 -15.54
N ILE A 123 12.73 1.48 -15.92
CA ILE A 123 11.77 1.24 -17.02
C ILE A 123 12.49 0.97 -18.34
N LYS A 124 13.54 1.75 -18.64
CA LYS A 124 14.36 1.54 -19.84
C LYS A 124 15.03 0.16 -19.83
N GLN A 125 15.51 -0.30 -18.69
CA GLN A 125 16.11 -1.62 -18.55
C GLN A 125 15.07 -2.74 -18.69
N GLN A 126 13.90 -2.62 -18.04
CA GLN A 126 12.81 -3.57 -18.17
C GLN A 126 12.34 -3.71 -19.62
N LYS A 127 12.23 -2.60 -20.36
CA LYS A 127 11.88 -2.62 -21.78
C LYS A 127 12.88 -3.41 -22.62
N LYS A 128 14.18 -3.30 -22.33
CA LYS A 128 15.21 -4.13 -23.00
C LYS A 128 15.05 -5.61 -22.65
N ASN A 129 14.83 -5.92 -21.37
CA ASN A 129 14.60 -7.30 -20.93
C ASN A 129 13.36 -7.91 -21.61
N GLN A 130 12.28 -7.14 -21.75
CA GLN A 130 11.07 -7.56 -22.46
C GLN A 130 11.36 -7.89 -23.93
N GLN A 131 12.15 -7.07 -24.62
CA GLN A 131 12.54 -7.33 -26.02
C GLN A 131 13.38 -8.61 -26.16
N ILE A 132 14.29 -8.87 -25.22
CA ILE A 132 15.08 -10.11 -25.19
C ILE A 132 14.15 -11.32 -25.03
N LEU A 133 13.23 -11.26 -24.07
CA LEU A 133 12.27 -12.34 -23.82
C LEU A 133 11.35 -12.59 -25.03
N GLU A 134 10.89 -11.52 -25.69
CA GLU A 134 10.06 -11.65 -26.90
C GLU A 134 10.84 -12.30 -28.07
N ALA A 135 12.11 -11.94 -28.24
CA ALA A 135 12.97 -12.56 -29.25
C ALA A 135 13.24 -14.04 -28.95
N GLU A 136 13.42 -14.40 -27.67
CA GLU A 136 13.57 -15.78 -27.25
C GLU A 136 12.31 -16.61 -27.45
N ASN A 137 11.13 -16.08 -27.10
CA ASN A 137 9.85 -16.74 -27.38
C ASN A 137 9.68 -17.01 -28.88
N LYS A 138 9.99 -16.03 -29.74
CA LYS A 138 9.99 -16.21 -31.20
C LYS A 138 11.01 -17.26 -31.68
N ARG A 139 12.14 -17.40 -30.99
CA ARG A 139 13.14 -18.45 -31.27
C ARG A 139 12.59 -19.82 -30.88
N LEU A 140 12.06 -19.97 -29.67
CA LEU A 140 11.48 -21.22 -29.17
C LEU A 140 10.29 -21.68 -30.01
N GLN A 141 9.42 -20.76 -30.41
CA GLN A 141 8.30 -21.08 -31.30
C GLN A 141 8.76 -21.65 -32.64
N ARG A 142 9.83 -21.09 -33.24
CA ARG A 142 10.43 -21.66 -34.47
C ARG A 142 10.99 -23.07 -34.24
N VAL A 143 11.67 -23.30 -33.12
CA VAL A 143 12.21 -24.63 -32.78
C VAL A 143 11.07 -25.64 -32.58
N LEU A 144 9.99 -25.25 -31.91
CA LEU A 144 8.81 -26.11 -31.72
C LEU A 144 8.19 -26.47 -33.07
N SER A 145 7.93 -25.50 -33.95
CA SER A 145 7.39 -25.78 -35.28
C SER A 145 8.33 -26.66 -36.13
N GLU A 146 9.65 -26.50 -35.99
CA GLU A 146 10.62 -27.39 -36.64
C GLU A 146 10.55 -28.82 -36.09
N LYS A 147 10.38 -28.98 -34.77
CA LYS A 147 10.20 -30.28 -34.13
C LYS A 147 8.87 -30.95 -34.50
N GLU A 148 7.78 -30.20 -34.56
CA GLU A 148 6.49 -30.69 -35.06
C GLU A 148 6.59 -31.14 -36.52
N ALA A 149 7.32 -30.42 -37.37
CA ALA A 149 7.55 -30.82 -38.76
C ALA A 149 8.46 -32.07 -38.87
N GLN A 150 9.45 -32.22 -37.98
CA GLN A 150 10.30 -33.41 -37.88
C GLN A 150 9.55 -34.63 -37.31
N GLN A 151 8.57 -34.39 -36.44
CA GLN A 151 7.69 -35.39 -35.87
C GLN A 151 6.64 -35.81 -36.91
N LEU A 152 7.12 -36.39 -38.00
CA LEU A 152 6.29 -37.05 -38.99
C LEU A 152 5.43 -38.09 -38.27
N PRO A 153 4.10 -38.05 -38.41
CA PRO A 153 3.23 -39.07 -37.85
C PRO A 153 3.43 -40.45 -38.51
N SER A 154 4.32 -40.57 -39.49
CA SER A 154 4.22 -41.60 -40.53
C SER A 154 4.65 -43.00 -40.12
N THR A 155 5.53 -43.18 -39.13
CA THR A 155 6.01 -44.55 -38.82
C THR A 155 5.26 -45.12 -37.64
N VAL A 156 5.21 -44.40 -36.52
CA VAL A 156 4.55 -44.89 -35.29
C VAL A 156 3.04 -44.96 -35.46
N ILE A 157 2.40 -43.99 -36.13
CA ILE A 157 0.94 -44.07 -36.36
C ILE A 157 0.61 -45.15 -37.39
N GLU A 158 1.43 -45.37 -38.41
CA GLU A 158 1.19 -46.47 -39.36
C GLU A 158 1.43 -47.85 -38.73
N GLU A 159 2.43 -48.00 -37.86
CA GLU A 159 2.62 -49.21 -37.06
C GLU A 159 1.46 -49.44 -36.09
N PHE A 160 0.96 -48.38 -35.45
CA PHE A 160 -0.20 -48.48 -34.57
C PHE A 160 -1.47 -48.87 -35.36
N LYS A 161 -1.70 -48.28 -36.54
CA LYS A 161 -2.80 -48.68 -37.44
C LYS A 161 -2.68 -50.13 -37.88
N LYS A 162 -1.47 -50.59 -38.22
CA LYS A 162 -1.21 -52.01 -38.56
C LYS A 162 -1.50 -52.94 -37.38
N SER A 163 -1.07 -52.57 -36.17
CA SER A 163 -1.36 -53.32 -34.94
C SER A 163 -2.87 -53.41 -34.68
N TYR A 164 -3.60 -52.30 -34.87
CA TYR A 164 -5.05 -52.27 -34.71
C TYR A 164 -5.78 -53.12 -35.77
N ALA A 165 -5.34 -53.07 -37.03
CA ALA A 165 -5.86 -53.95 -38.08
C ALA A 165 -5.59 -55.44 -37.77
N PHE A 166 -4.41 -55.76 -37.23
CA PHE A 166 -4.07 -57.11 -36.79
C PHE A 166 -4.97 -57.57 -35.63
N LYS A 167 -5.27 -56.68 -34.67
CA LYS A 167 -6.21 -56.97 -33.59
C LYS A 167 -7.61 -57.31 -34.10
N ILE A 168 -8.15 -56.54 -35.05
CA ILE A 168 -9.46 -56.81 -35.67
C ILE A 168 -9.48 -58.20 -36.32
N ILE A 169 -8.43 -58.55 -37.08
CA ILE A 169 -8.34 -59.87 -37.73
C ILE A 169 -8.36 -61.01 -36.69
N ILE A 170 -7.65 -60.85 -35.57
CA ILE A 170 -7.66 -61.85 -34.49
C ILE A 170 -9.05 -61.94 -33.86
N GLU A 171 -9.70 -60.81 -33.56
CA GLU A 171 -11.05 -60.79 -32.99
C GLU A 171 -12.07 -61.46 -33.92
N ASP A 172 -11.99 -61.22 -35.23
CA ASP A 172 -12.85 -61.87 -36.23
C ASP A 172 -12.64 -63.39 -36.25
N HIS A 173 -11.38 -63.87 -36.24
CA HIS A 173 -11.09 -65.30 -36.19
C HIS A 173 -11.57 -65.96 -34.89
N ILE A 174 -11.41 -65.27 -33.75
CA ILE A 174 -11.92 -65.74 -32.46
C ILE A 174 -13.45 -65.85 -32.53
N GLN A 175 -14.13 -64.86 -33.11
CA GLN A 175 -15.58 -64.87 -33.23
C GLN A 175 -16.07 -65.95 -34.21
N GLU A 176 -15.37 -66.18 -35.31
CA GLU A 176 -15.65 -67.27 -36.25
C GLU A 176 -15.49 -68.64 -35.58
N ALA A 177 -14.39 -68.85 -34.83
CA ALA A 177 -14.18 -70.08 -34.07
C ALA A 177 -15.27 -70.30 -33.01
N ARG A 178 -15.66 -69.25 -32.28
CA ARG A 178 -16.79 -69.31 -31.33
C ARG A 178 -18.10 -69.68 -32.02
N ASN A 179 -18.39 -69.08 -33.17
CA ASN A 179 -19.58 -69.38 -33.96
C ASN A 179 -19.56 -70.82 -34.48
N HIS A 180 -18.39 -71.33 -34.87
CA HIS A 180 -18.21 -72.71 -35.33
C HIS A 180 -18.48 -73.71 -34.20
N ILE A 181 -17.86 -73.51 -33.02
CA ILE A 181 -18.08 -74.35 -31.83
C ILE A 181 -19.56 -74.36 -31.45
N TYR A 182 -20.21 -73.18 -31.40
CA TYR A 182 -21.63 -73.11 -31.07
C TYR A 182 -22.51 -73.84 -32.10
N ASN A 183 -22.24 -73.68 -33.40
CA ASN A 183 -23.05 -74.30 -34.44
C ASN A 183 -22.81 -75.81 -34.61
N VAL A 184 -21.61 -76.30 -34.33
CA VAL A 184 -21.26 -77.72 -34.49
C VAL A 184 -21.50 -78.46 -33.19
N GLU A 185 -20.85 -78.05 -32.11
CA GLU A 185 -20.84 -78.81 -30.86
C GLU A 185 -22.10 -78.52 -30.03
N VAL A 186 -22.43 -77.24 -29.81
CA VAL A 186 -23.57 -76.88 -28.96
C VAL A 186 -24.88 -77.28 -29.62
N LYS A 187 -25.07 -77.02 -30.92
CA LYS A 187 -26.28 -77.48 -31.63
C LYS A 187 -26.36 -78.99 -31.80
N ALA A 188 -25.24 -79.70 -32.01
CA ALA A 188 -25.28 -81.16 -32.02
C ALA A 188 -25.66 -81.71 -30.65
N LEU A 189 -25.13 -81.12 -29.58
CA LEU A 189 -25.48 -81.49 -28.21
C LEU A 189 -26.94 -81.12 -27.89
N GLU A 190 -27.45 -79.97 -28.32
CA GLU A 190 -28.87 -79.61 -28.21
C GLU A 190 -29.74 -80.61 -28.96
N ALA A 191 -29.36 -80.99 -30.19
CA ALA A 191 -30.07 -82.00 -30.97
C ALA A 191 -30.08 -83.37 -30.27
N GLU A 192 -28.93 -83.83 -29.77
CA GLU A 192 -28.80 -85.06 -28.97
C GLU A 192 -29.62 -84.99 -27.67
N CYS A 193 -29.65 -83.82 -27.03
CA CYS A 193 -30.49 -83.57 -25.86
C CYS A 193 -31.99 -83.60 -26.20
N THR A 194 -32.39 -83.13 -27.38
CA THR A 194 -33.80 -83.19 -27.81
C THR A 194 -34.23 -84.56 -28.33
N GLU A 195 -33.33 -85.34 -28.91
CA GLU A 195 -33.63 -86.69 -29.42
C GLU A 195 -33.53 -87.79 -28.35
N ASP A 196 -32.66 -87.65 -27.32
CA ASP A 196 -32.45 -88.76 -26.36
C ASP A 196 -32.14 -88.32 -24.91
N GLY A 197 -31.90 -87.03 -24.66
CA GLY A 197 -31.34 -86.53 -23.39
C GLY A 197 -32.32 -85.88 -22.42
N PHE A 198 -33.34 -85.15 -22.87
CA PHE A 198 -34.28 -84.50 -21.97
C PHE A 198 -35.08 -85.53 -21.18
N ILE A 199 -35.58 -86.58 -21.85
CA ILE A 199 -36.29 -87.68 -21.19
C ILE A 199 -35.34 -88.45 -20.26
N ARG A 200 -34.08 -88.69 -20.66
CA ARG A 200 -33.11 -89.46 -19.87
C ARG A 200 -32.55 -88.70 -18.66
N GLY A 201 -32.29 -87.41 -18.82
CA GLY A 201 -31.88 -86.48 -17.77
C GLY A 201 -33.01 -86.17 -16.79
N PHE A 202 -34.23 -85.95 -17.30
CA PHE A 202 -35.45 -85.85 -16.49
C PHE A 202 -35.68 -87.12 -15.65
N MET A 203 -35.55 -88.31 -16.25
CA MET A 203 -35.68 -89.58 -15.53
C MET A 203 -34.59 -89.77 -14.45
N LYS A 204 -33.34 -89.35 -14.71
CA LYS A 204 -32.28 -89.34 -13.66
C LYS A 204 -32.59 -88.35 -12.52
N GLY A 205 -33.08 -87.16 -12.84
CA GLY A 205 -33.50 -86.17 -11.84
C GLY A 205 -34.66 -86.67 -10.97
N VAL A 206 -35.67 -87.29 -11.58
CA VAL A 206 -36.82 -87.92 -10.89
C VAL A 206 -36.34 -89.04 -9.95
N CYS A 207 -35.39 -89.88 -10.36
CA CYS A 207 -34.82 -90.91 -9.49
C CYS A 207 -34.05 -90.34 -8.28
N ILE A 208 -33.35 -89.22 -8.44
CA ILE A 208 -32.59 -88.58 -7.34
C ILE A 208 -33.55 -87.93 -6.33
N VAL A 209 -34.60 -87.25 -6.79
CA VAL A 209 -35.63 -86.67 -5.90
C VAL A 209 -36.35 -87.78 -5.12
N HIS A 210 -36.76 -88.86 -5.78
CA HIS A 210 -37.42 -90.00 -5.13
C HIS A 210 -36.56 -90.62 -4.01
N ARG A 211 -35.24 -90.74 -4.19
CA ARG A 211 -34.31 -91.22 -3.15
C ARG A 211 -34.16 -90.26 -1.96
N LYS A 212 -34.28 -88.95 -2.19
CA LYS A 212 -33.96 -87.93 -1.17
C LYS A 212 -35.18 -87.53 -0.33
N THR A 213 -36.37 -87.55 -0.91
CA THR A 213 -37.61 -87.09 -0.24
C THR A 213 -38.39 -88.24 0.43
N GLY A 214 -38.09 -89.50 0.11
CA GLY A 214 -38.79 -90.66 0.67
C GLY A 214 -40.29 -90.71 0.35
N ALA A 215 -40.75 -89.92 -0.62
CA ALA A 215 -42.13 -89.88 -1.06
C ALA A 215 -42.35 -90.94 -2.16
N GLU A 216 -43.16 -91.95 -1.86
CA GLU A 216 -43.62 -92.93 -2.84
C GLU A 216 -44.47 -92.24 -3.92
N ILE A 217 -43.88 -92.06 -5.09
CA ILE A 217 -44.62 -91.76 -6.33
C ILE A 217 -45.23 -93.08 -6.80
N GLU A 218 -46.51 -93.25 -6.53
CA GLU A 218 -47.33 -94.39 -6.95
C GLU A 218 -47.36 -94.45 -8.49
N GLY A 219 -46.70 -95.44 -9.11
CA GLY A 219 -46.86 -95.72 -10.55
C GLY A 219 -45.68 -96.28 -11.36
N LEU A 220 -44.47 -96.48 -10.81
CA LEU A 220 -43.33 -97.01 -11.59
C LEU A 220 -42.61 -98.15 -10.86
N THR A 221 -42.78 -99.38 -11.32
CA THR A 221 -42.17 -100.61 -10.80
C THR A 221 -40.71 -100.77 -11.24
N PRO A 222 -39.71 -100.79 -10.33
CA PRO A 222 -38.31 -100.96 -10.68
C PRO A 222 -37.80 -102.37 -10.31
N SER A 223 -37.28 -103.10 -11.29
CA SER A 223 -36.35 -104.19 -11.04
C SER A 223 -35.07 -103.93 -11.84
N GLN A 224 -33.93 -104.10 -11.16
CA GLN A 224 -32.55 -104.10 -11.67
C GLN A 224 -31.86 -102.74 -11.82
N ALA A 225 -30.99 -102.42 -10.84
CA ALA A 225 -29.57 -102.07 -11.07
C ALA A 225 -28.94 -101.56 -9.77
N SER A 226 -28.26 -102.46 -9.07
CA SER A 226 -27.27 -102.16 -8.04
C SER A 226 -25.90 -101.96 -8.69
N GLY A 227 -25.23 -100.86 -8.39
CA GLY A 227 -23.86 -100.60 -8.83
C GLY A 227 -23.32 -99.34 -8.17
N ASP A 228 -22.54 -99.52 -7.12
CA ASP A 228 -21.87 -98.48 -6.33
C ASP A 228 -20.74 -97.78 -7.12
N ALA A 229 -20.66 -96.44 -7.03
CA ALA A 229 -19.44 -95.64 -7.21
C ALA A 229 -19.71 -94.20 -6.69
N SER A 230 -19.22 -93.90 -5.48
CA SER A 230 -18.02 -93.10 -5.17
C SER A 230 -18.14 -91.61 -5.48
N SER A 231 -18.31 -90.85 -4.40
CA SER A 231 -18.43 -89.39 -4.30
C SER A 231 -17.05 -88.73 -4.28
N ASP A 232 -16.81 -87.78 -5.18
CA ASP A 232 -15.77 -86.76 -4.99
C ASP A 232 -16.30 -85.42 -5.54
N SER A 233 -16.48 -84.45 -4.65
CA SER A 233 -17.06 -83.13 -4.95
C SER A 233 -16.07 -82.04 -4.57
N GLY A 234 -15.33 -81.52 -5.55
CA GLY A 234 -14.58 -80.28 -5.45
C GLY A 234 -15.34 -79.16 -6.16
N GLY A 235 -15.85 -78.19 -5.41
CA GLY A 235 -16.71 -77.13 -5.93
C GLY A 235 -16.70 -75.85 -5.11
N GLU A 236 -15.52 -75.39 -4.68
CA GLU A 236 -15.37 -74.14 -3.89
C GLU A 236 -14.34 -73.14 -4.49
N GLU A 237 -13.98 -73.23 -5.77
CA GLU A 237 -12.88 -72.40 -6.32
C GLU A 237 -13.33 -71.15 -7.09
N LEU A 238 -14.60 -71.05 -7.51
CA LEU A 238 -15.07 -69.97 -8.40
C LEU A 238 -15.56 -68.70 -7.69
N GLU A 239 -15.69 -68.70 -6.36
CA GLU A 239 -16.20 -67.53 -5.62
C GLU A 239 -15.09 -66.55 -5.20
N SER A 240 -13.82 -66.99 -5.21
CA SER A 240 -12.66 -66.22 -4.73
C SER A 240 -12.08 -65.25 -5.77
N GLU A 241 -12.24 -65.49 -7.08
CA GLU A 241 -11.65 -64.64 -8.13
C GLU A 241 -12.45 -63.35 -8.39
N LEU A 242 -13.75 -63.32 -8.12
CA LEU A 242 -14.59 -62.13 -8.35
C LEU A 242 -14.41 -61.04 -7.29
N GLN A 243 -13.92 -61.38 -6.09
CA GLN A 243 -13.66 -60.38 -5.04
C GLN A 243 -12.33 -59.65 -5.20
N GLN A 244 -11.37 -60.19 -5.97
CA GLN A 244 -10.06 -59.57 -6.15
C GLN A 244 -10.06 -58.43 -7.21
N ALA A 245 -11.06 -58.40 -8.10
CA ALA A 245 -11.15 -57.39 -9.15
C ALA A 245 -11.67 -56.01 -8.67
N PHE A 246 -12.30 -55.94 -7.50
CA PHE A 246 -12.90 -54.71 -6.97
C PHE A 246 -12.02 -53.92 -5.98
N ALA A 247 -10.80 -54.37 -5.70
CA ALA A 247 -9.92 -53.78 -4.69
C ALA A 247 -8.78 -52.90 -5.26
N LEU A 248 -8.79 -52.56 -6.56
CA LEU A 248 -7.68 -51.86 -7.23
C LEU A 248 -8.02 -50.47 -7.82
N GLU A 249 -9.18 -49.89 -7.50
CA GLU A 249 -9.64 -48.57 -8.03
C GLU A 249 -9.71 -47.44 -6.98
N GLU A 250 -8.79 -47.38 -6.02
CA GLU A 250 -8.66 -46.19 -5.15
C GLU A 250 -7.18 -45.87 -4.91
N ASP A 251 -6.58 -45.10 -5.82
CA ASP A 251 -5.39 -44.26 -5.57
C ASP A 251 -5.19 -43.31 -6.76
N GLU A 252 -6.08 -42.32 -6.88
CA GLU A 252 -5.82 -41.11 -7.67
C GLU A 252 -6.09 -39.87 -6.82
N ASP A 253 -5.21 -38.88 -7.00
CA ASP A 253 -5.32 -37.47 -6.62
C ASP A 253 -4.83 -37.04 -5.22
N ASP A 254 -3.51 -36.87 -5.11
CA ASP A 254 -2.91 -35.73 -4.41
C ASP A 254 -1.64 -35.27 -5.14
N ILE A 255 -1.80 -34.46 -6.20
CA ILE A 255 -0.71 -33.67 -6.79
C ILE A 255 -0.92 -32.20 -6.41
N GLU A 256 -0.17 -31.79 -5.39
CA GLU A 256 -0.05 -30.41 -4.92
C GLU A 256 0.68 -29.57 -5.99
N ILE A 257 -0.04 -28.62 -6.61
CA ILE A 257 0.56 -27.65 -7.55
C ILE A 257 1.05 -26.45 -6.73
N LEU A 258 2.37 -26.24 -6.79
CA LEU A 258 3.13 -25.07 -6.30
C LEU A 258 2.66 -23.73 -6.86
#